data_AF-A0A2N2JYY0-F1
#
_entry.id   AF-A0A2N2JYY0-F1
#
_cell.length_a   1.000
_cell.length_b   1.000
_cell.length_c   1.000
_cell.angle_alpha   90.00
_cell.angle_beta   90.00
_cell.angle_gamma   90.00
#
_symmetry.space_group_name_H-M   'P 1'
#
loop_
_entity.id
_entity.type
_entity.pdbx_description
1 polymer ?
#
loop_
_entity_poly.entity_id
_entity_poly.type
_entity_poly.pdbx_seq_one_letter_code
_entity_poly.pdbx_strand_id
1 'polypeptide(L)'
;MKTKAKKLLMLGVDAALPDLIRRFADEGSMPNCRRLMQQGFFSRMITTFPPLTAAAWGAITSGAGPGTAGIPSLMVHEPGEPLDKWYTSFDRRMLRAETLWEAGAREGKRTVLMNWPVTFPLKIENGIQLAASLNPPFRYFYMPLWDIASSSIFSTKQERCNQVPGRAVQVRLQPASGWKNAPAHSGALLEIGIEVPPTYAKGRRYHVLIMDSEGRGYDRVMVSPSRDAADAVADLGLGQRSDWITESFVDSKGEKRRG
;
A
#
# COMPACT_ATOMS: atom_id res chain seq x y z
N MET A 1 35.07 -3.28 -19.06
CA MET A 1 33.84 -2.47 -19.29
C MET A 1 32.79 -2.89 -18.28
N LYS A 2 32.15 -1.97 -17.55
CA LYS A 2 31.00 -2.33 -16.71
C LYS A 2 29.89 -2.86 -17.63
N THR A 3 29.41 -4.06 -17.39
CA THR A 3 28.28 -4.66 -18.11
C THR A 3 27.08 -3.73 -17.99
N LYS A 4 26.48 -3.32 -19.12
CA LYS A 4 25.26 -2.51 -19.11
C LYS A 4 24.14 -3.29 -18.43
N ALA A 5 23.40 -2.64 -17.54
CA ALA A 5 22.22 -3.23 -16.91
C ALA A 5 21.21 -3.63 -17.99
N LYS A 6 20.68 -4.85 -17.92
CA LYS A 6 19.69 -5.38 -18.88
C LYS A 6 18.24 -5.09 -18.51
N LYS A 7 18.00 -4.70 -17.25
CA LYS A 7 16.68 -4.47 -16.67
C LYS A 7 16.71 -3.22 -15.80
N LEU A 8 15.60 -2.50 -15.76
CA LEU A 8 15.35 -1.35 -14.87
C LEU A 8 14.19 -1.71 -13.95
N LEU A 9 14.35 -1.44 -12.65
CA LEU A 9 13.26 -1.43 -11.68
C LEU A 9 13.09 0.00 -11.20
N MET A 10 11.87 0.53 -11.33
CA MET A 10 11.50 1.84 -10.82
C MET A 10 10.48 1.65 -9.69
N LEU A 11 10.86 2.05 -8.48
CA LEU A 11 10.00 2.03 -7.31
C LEU A 11 9.67 3.47 -6.95
N GLY A 12 8.40 3.86 -7.09
CA GLY A 12 7.94 5.17 -6.66
C GLY A 12 7.24 5.08 -5.31
N VAL A 13 7.58 6.02 -4.42
CA VAL A 13 6.95 6.16 -3.10
C VAL A 13 6.34 7.55 -3.04
N ASP A 14 5.01 7.62 -3.01
CA ASP A 14 4.29 8.89 -3.03
C ASP A 14 4.54 9.70 -1.75
N ALA A 15 4.63 11.01 -1.89
CA ALA A 15 4.93 11.97 -0.82
C ALA A 15 6.19 11.65 0.02
N ALA A 16 7.13 10.86 -0.54
CA ALA A 16 8.33 10.45 0.18
C ALA A 16 9.33 11.60 0.26
N LEU A 17 9.42 12.23 1.43
CA LEU A 17 10.38 13.29 1.69
C LEU A 17 11.79 12.71 1.89
N PRO A 18 12.80 13.09 1.07
CA PRO A 18 14.16 12.56 1.18
C PRO A 18 14.77 12.75 2.58
N ASP A 19 14.47 13.87 3.24
CA ASP A 19 14.98 14.20 4.56
C ASP A 19 14.44 13.24 5.64
N LEU A 20 13.16 12.84 5.53
CA LEU A 20 12.57 11.83 6.42
C LEU A 20 13.13 10.44 6.16
N ILE A 21 13.32 10.07 4.89
CA ILE A 21 13.95 8.79 4.53
C ILE A 21 15.35 8.69 5.16
N ARG A 22 16.16 9.75 5.02
CA ARG A 22 17.51 9.79 5.60
C ARG A 22 17.46 9.64 7.12
N ARG A 23 16.62 10.43 7.79
CA ARG A 23 16.43 10.36 9.24
C ARG A 23 16.08 8.94 9.70
N PHE A 24 15.06 8.31 9.11
CA PHE A 24 14.63 6.96 9.49
C PHE A 24 15.65 5.88 9.13
N ALA A 25 16.48 6.09 8.09
CA ALA A 25 17.60 5.22 7.78
C ALA A 25 18.74 5.35 8.80
N ASP A 26 18.96 6.53 9.38
CA ASP A 26 19.94 6.76 10.43
C ASP A 26 19.47 6.26 11.81
N GLU A 27 18.18 6.33 12.09
CA GLU A 27 17.54 5.73 13.26
C GLU A 27 17.46 4.18 13.21
N GLY A 28 17.85 3.57 12.08
CA GLY A 28 17.83 2.10 11.89
C GLY A 28 16.49 1.52 11.46
N SER A 29 15.45 2.34 11.32
CA SER A 29 14.09 1.92 10.92
C SER A 29 13.95 1.55 9.44
N MET A 30 14.86 2.02 8.57
CA MET A 30 14.85 1.74 7.13
C MET A 30 16.17 1.11 6.64
N PRO A 31 16.53 -0.10 7.09
CA PRO A 31 17.85 -0.70 6.82
C PRO A 31 18.11 -0.94 5.33
N ASN A 32 17.07 -1.28 4.55
CA ASN A 32 17.19 -1.45 3.11
C ASN A 32 17.43 -0.13 2.37
N CYS A 33 16.77 0.96 2.79
CA CYS A 33 17.02 2.28 2.21
C CYS A 33 18.42 2.77 2.58
N ARG A 34 18.86 2.59 3.83
CA ARG A 34 20.24 2.86 4.26
C ARG A 34 21.24 2.16 3.35
N ARG A 35 21.04 0.87 3.09
CA ARG A 35 21.91 0.08 2.20
C ARG A 35 21.91 0.62 0.76
N LEU A 36 20.75 0.96 0.20
CA LEU A 36 20.65 1.55 -1.15
C LEU A 36 21.34 2.91 -1.24
N MET A 37 21.22 3.75 -0.21
CA MET A 37 21.87 5.06 -0.13
C MET A 37 23.39 4.94 -0.07
N GLN A 38 23.92 3.95 0.69
CA GLN A 38 25.35 3.72 0.84
C GLN A 38 25.99 3.04 -0.39
N GLN A 39 25.27 2.13 -1.03
CA GLN A 39 25.77 1.38 -2.19
C GLN A 39 25.49 2.06 -3.53
N GLY A 40 24.66 3.11 -3.53
CA GLY A 40 24.20 3.82 -4.72
C GLY A 40 24.39 5.33 -4.60
N PHE A 41 23.47 6.07 -5.20
CA PHE A 41 23.43 7.52 -5.15
C PHE A 41 22.11 7.97 -4.55
N PHE A 42 22.17 8.92 -3.61
CA PHE A 42 20.99 9.50 -2.98
C PHE A 42 21.09 11.01 -2.99
N SER A 43 20.11 11.66 -3.62
CA SER A 43 20.04 13.12 -3.70
C SER A 43 18.61 13.61 -3.66
N ARG A 44 18.45 14.86 -3.23
CA ARG A 44 17.19 15.58 -3.35
C ARG A 44 17.00 15.99 -4.81
N MET A 45 15.79 15.79 -5.32
CA MET A 45 15.39 16.27 -6.65
C MET A 45 14.38 17.40 -6.51
N ILE A 46 14.40 18.34 -7.46
CA ILE A 46 13.36 19.35 -7.60
C ILE A 46 12.16 18.68 -8.27
N THR A 47 10.98 18.85 -7.67
CA THR A 47 9.72 18.33 -8.21
C THR A 47 9.14 19.26 -9.29
N THR A 48 8.14 18.78 -10.02
CA THR A 48 7.34 19.63 -10.93
C THR A 48 6.63 20.76 -10.17
N PHE A 49 6.32 21.85 -10.86
CA PHE A 49 5.37 22.85 -10.39
C PHE A 49 4.10 22.83 -11.26
N PRO A 50 2.91 22.64 -10.67
CA PRO A 50 2.66 22.43 -9.24
C PRO A 50 3.12 21.03 -8.76
N PRO A 51 3.42 20.86 -7.45
CA PRO A 51 3.89 19.59 -6.88
C PRO A 51 2.72 18.63 -6.61
N LEU A 52 1.92 18.38 -7.65
CA LEU A 52 0.76 17.51 -7.61
C LEU A 52 1.09 16.13 -8.14
N THR A 53 0.43 15.12 -7.60
CA THR A 53 0.75 13.72 -7.85
C THR A 53 0.73 13.39 -9.35
N ALA A 54 -0.38 13.61 -10.06
CA ALA A 54 -0.47 13.31 -11.49
C ALA A 54 0.65 13.98 -12.31
N ALA A 55 0.90 15.27 -12.07
CA ALA A 55 1.94 16.06 -12.71
C ALA A 55 3.34 15.45 -12.49
N ALA A 56 3.68 15.10 -11.25
CA ALA A 56 4.98 14.52 -10.90
C ALA A 56 5.17 13.12 -11.52
N TRP A 57 4.16 12.24 -11.43
CA TRP A 57 4.26 10.88 -11.98
C TRP A 57 4.32 10.87 -13.51
N GLY A 58 3.60 11.78 -14.18
CA GLY A 58 3.72 11.96 -15.62
C GLY A 58 5.10 12.49 -16.02
N ALA A 59 5.68 13.42 -15.26
CA ALA A 59 7.02 13.93 -15.52
C ALA A 59 8.12 12.88 -15.30
N ILE A 60 8.00 12.01 -14.28
CA ILE A 60 8.95 10.91 -14.03
C ILE A 60 9.07 10.00 -15.26
N THR A 61 7.96 9.76 -15.96
CA THR A 61 7.91 8.78 -17.05
C THR A 61 8.11 9.40 -18.41
N SER A 62 7.74 10.65 -18.61
CA SER A 62 7.87 11.33 -19.91
C SER A 62 9.06 12.27 -20.01
N GLY A 63 9.63 12.70 -18.88
CA GLY A 63 10.59 13.80 -18.83
C GLY A 63 9.99 15.18 -19.13
N ALA A 64 8.69 15.28 -19.40
CA ALA A 64 8.01 16.52 -19.75
C ALA A 64 7.43 17.23 -18.51
N GLY A 65 7.52 18.56 -18.51
CA GLY A 65 6.85 19.38 -17.48
C GLY A 65 5.32 19.39 -17.63
N PRO A 66 4.57 19.81 -16.61
CA PRO A 66 3.10 19.66 -16.57
C PRO A 66 2.35 20.30 -17.73
N GLY A 67 2.83 21.45 -18.24
CA GLY A 67 2.25 22.12 -19.40
C GLY A 67 2.42 21.32 -20.69
N THR A 68 3.64 20.88 -20.99
CA THR A 68 3.95 20.02 -22.16
C THR A 68 3.24 18.67 -22.06
N ALA A 69 3.16 18.11 -20.85
CA ALA A 69 2.51 16.84 -20.57
C ALA A 69 0.97 16.92 -20.60
N GLY A 70 0.36 18.12 -20.60
CA GLY A 70 -1.10 18.30 -20.59
C GLY A 70 -1.78 18.06 -19.24
N ILE A 71 -1.02 18.00 -18.15
CA ILE A 71 -1.51 17.66 -16.80
C ILE A 71 -1.12 18.72 -15.75
N PRO A 72 -1.60 19.98 -15.88
CA PRO A 72 -1.20 21.08 -15.01
C PRO A 72 -1.81 21.03 -13.60
N SER A 73 -2.78 20.14 -13.36
CA SER A 73 -3.55 20.04 -12.12
C SER A 73 -3.95 18.58 -11.87
N LEU A 74 -4.66 18.29 -10.77
CA LEU A 74 -5.32 16.99 -10.57
C LEU A 74 -6.59 16.85 -11.41
N MET A 75 -7.18 17.99 -11.77
CA MET A 75 -8.32 18.09 -12.67
C MET A 75 -7.98 19.07 -13.79
N VAL A 76 -8.19 18.64 -15.02
CA VAL A 76 -7.89 19.40 -16.24
C VAL A 76 -9.18 19.86 -16.86
N HIS A 77 -9.20 21.13 -17.25
CA HIS A 77 -10.20 21.68 -18.15
C HIS A 77 -9.56 21.87 -19.52
N GLU A 78 -10.23 21.43 -20.57
CA GLU A 78 -9.74 21.58 -21.94
C GLU A 78 -10.25 22.90 -22.54
N PRO A 79 -9.38 23.69 -23.19
CA PRO A 79 -9.78 24.94 -23.82
C PRO A 79 -10.93 24.74 -24.82
N GLY A 80 -11.98 25.55 -24.67
CA GLY A 80 -13.16 25.52 -25.54
C GLY A 80 -14.32 24.67 -25.00
N GLU A 81 -14.15 24.00 -23.87
CA GLU A 81 -15.24 23.28 -23.20
C GLU A 81 -16.04 24.16 -22.23
N PRO A 82 -17.26 23.76 -21.84
CA PRO A 82 -17.99 24.39 -20.75
C PRO A 82 -17.21 24.39 -19.42
N LEU A 83 -17.30 25.48 -18.64
CA LEU A 83 -16.50 25.68 -17.42
C LEU A 83 -16.78 24.66 -16.30
N ASP A 84 -17.94 24.01 -16.34
CA ASP A 84 -18.36 22.94 -15.43
C ASP A 84 -17.90 21.55 -15.90
N LYS A 85 -17.18 21.47 -17.03
CA LYS A 85 -16.58 20.25 -17.56
C LYS A 85 -15.11 20.15 -17.22
N TRP A 86 -14.73 19.00 -16.67
CA TRP A 86 -13.42 18.73 -16.11
C TRP A 86 -13.11 17.25 -16.23
N TYR A 87 -11.85 16.95 -16.50
CA TYR A 87 -11.30 15.60 -16.58
C TYR A 87 -10.30 15.40 -15.45
N THR A 88 -10.13 14.17 -15.02
CA THR A 88 -9.11 13.87 -14.02
C THR A 88 -7.80 13.54 -14.70
N SER A 89 -6.70 14.11 -14.19
CA SER A 89 -5.36 13.89 -14.70
C SER A 89 -4.84 12.47 -14.45
N PHE A 90 -5.60 11.62 -13.76
CA PHE A 90 -5.29 10.20 -13.60
C PHE A 90 -5.70 9.37 -14.81
N ASP A 91 -6.49 9.95 -15.71
CA ASP A 91 -6.75 9.38 -17.01
C ASP A 91 -5.50 9.52 -17.90
N ARG A 92 -4.95 8.39 -18.36
CA ARG A 92 -3.84 8.29 -19.29
C ARG A 92 -4.06 9.16 -20.51
N ARG A 93 -5.29 9.33 -20.99
CA ARG A 93 -5.61 10.15 -22.18
C ARG A 93 -5.29 11.63 -21.96
N MET A 94 -5.19 12.08 -20.71
CA MET A 94 -4.77 13.45 -20.38
C MET A 94 -3.26 13.66 -20.49
N LEU A 95 -2.45 12.59 -20.34
CA LEU A 95 -1.01 12.66 -20.51
C LEU A 95 -0.65 12.70 -22.00
N ARG A 96 -0.34 13.88 -22.53
CA ARG A 96 -0.04 14.08 -23.95
C ARG A 96 1.39 13.73 -24.34
N ALA A 97 2.29 13.73 -23.35
CA ALA A 97 3.68 13.37 -23.58
C ALA A 97 3.84 11.85 -23.71
N GLU A 98 4.80 11.46 -24.54
CA GLU A 98 5.25 10.08 -24.63
C GLU A 98 5.88 9.62 -23.31
N THR A 99 5.60 8.38 -22.93
CA THR A 99 6.13 7.75 -21.72
C THR A 99 7.33 6.86 -22.02
N LEU A 100 8.15 6.61 -21.00
CA LEU A 100 9.32 5.74 -21.06
C LEU A 100 9.00 4.34 -21.58
N TRP A 101 7.83 3.80 -21.26
CA TRP A 101 7.43 2.46 -21.70
C TRP A 101 6.89 2.42 -23.13
N GLU A 102 6.32 3.51 -23.64
CA GLU A 102 5.96 3.64 -25.06
C GLU A 102 7.22 3.74 -25.91
N ALA A 103 8.17 4.59 -25.51
CA ALA A 103 9.49 4.66 -26.12
C ALA A 103 10.20 3.29 -26.09
N GLY A 104 10.17 2.62 -24.93
CA GLY A 104 10.74 1.28 -24.77
C GLY A 104 10.07 0.24 -25.65
N ALA A 105 8.74 0.29 -25.82
CA ALA A 105 8.01 -0.67 -26.64
C ALA A 105 8.43 -0.60 -28.12
N ARG A 106 8.67 0.60 -28.67
CA ARG A 106 9.20 0.76 -30.04
C ARG A 106 10.58 0.15 -30.23
N GLU A 107 11.39 0.15 -29.17
CA GLU A 107 12.70 -0.51 -29.12
C GLU A 107 12.61 -2.00 -28.74
N GLY A 108 11.42 -2.60 -28.82
CA GLY A 108 11.16 -4.01 -28.51
C GLY A 108 11.29 -4.38 -27.03
N LYS A 109 11.34 -3.40 -26.11
CA LYS A 109 11.43 -3.64 -24.66
C LYS A 109 10.08 -4.01 -24.09
N ARG A 110 10.10 -4.96 -23.15
CA ARG A 110 8.92 -5.35 -22.36
C ARG A 110 8.87 -4.58 -21.06
N THR A 111 7.67 -4.13 -20.69
CA THR A 111 7.44 -3.38 -19.45
C THR A 111 6.41 -4.08 -18.57
N VAL A 112 6.60 -4.04 -17.25
CA VAL A 112 5.56 -4.37 -16.28
C VAL A 112 5.27 -3.11 -15.47
N LEU A 113 4.02 -2.65 -15.52
CA LEU A 113 3.51 -1.55 -14.71
C LEU A 113 2.66 -2.14 -13.60
N MET A 114 2.97 -1.80 -12.35
CA MET A 114 2.20 -2.21 -11.19
C MET A 114 1.79 -0.96 -10.41
N ASN A 115 0.49 -0.69 -10.41
CA ASN A 115 -0.16 0.41 -9.73
C ASN A 115 0.48 1.79 -10.02
N TRP A 116 0.92 2.01 -11.25
CA TRP A 116 1.56 3.26 -11.66
C TRP A 116 0.50 4.34 -11.94
N PRO A 117 0.58 5.55 -11.35
CA PRO A 117 -0.43 6.59 -11.56
C PRO A 117 -0.48 7.14 -12.99
N VAL A 118 -1.61 7.71 -13.40
CA VAL A 118 -1.79 8.35 -14.73
C VAL A 118 -1.77 7.32 -15.88
N THR A 119 -2.18 6.08 -15.60
CA THR A 119 -2.13 4.98 -16.58
C THR A 119 -3.48 4.31 -16.83
N PHE A 120 -4.58 4.80 -16.24
CA PHE A 120 -5.94 4.30 -16.51
C PHE A 120 -6.58 5.04 -17.71
N PRO A 121 -7.33 4.43 -18.62
CA PRO A 121 -7.63 3.01 -18.72
C PRO A 121 -6.39 2.18 -19.04
N LEU A 122 -6.37 0.94 -18.55
CA LEU A 122 -5.21 0.06 -18.69
C LEU A 122 -4.97 -0.24 -20.17
N LYS A 123 -3.82 0.20 -20.68
CA LYS A 123 -3.41 -0.03 -22.07
C LYS A 123 -1.90 0.13 -22.20
N ILE A 124 -1.21 -1.00 -22.34
CA ILE A 124 0.21 -1.04 -22.70
C ILE A 124 0.41 -1.99 -23.87
N GLU A 125 1.26 -1.62 -24.82
CA GLU A 125 1.42 -2.36 -26.07
C GLU A 125 2.28 -3.62 -25.92
N ASN A 126 3.43 -3.51 -25.23
CA ASN A 126 4.40 -4.60 -25.09
C ASN A 126 4.70 -4.87 -23.60
N GLY A 127 3.70 -5.36 -22.87
CA GLY A 127 3.86 -5.49 -21.43
C GLY A 127 2.65 -6.00 -20.67
N ILE A 128 2.75 -5.89 -19.34
CA ILE A 128 1.69 -6.21 -18.40
C ILE A 128 1.41 -4.93 -17.59
N GLN A 129 0.15 -4.59 -17.42
CA GLN A 129 -0.28 -3.50 -16.55
C GLN A 129 -1.25 -4.03 -15.51
N LEU A 130 -0.88 -3.89 -14.24
CA LEU A 130 -1.63 -4.33 -13.08
C LEU A 130 -2.07 -3.10 -12.29
N ALA A 131 -3.36 -2.82 -12.26
CA ALA A 131 -3.92 -1.61 -11.67
C ALA A 131 -3.33 -0.30 -12.22
N ALA A 132 -3.88 0.82 -11.76
CA ALA A 132 -3.48 2.16 -12.19
C ALA A 132 -3.92 3.24 -11.18
N SER A 133 -4.12 2.86 -9.90
CA SER A 133 -4.83 3.70 -8.93
C SER A 133 -3.93 4.13 -7.77
N LEU A 134 -4.04 5.40 -7.37
CA LEU A 134 -3.48 5.87 -6.12
C LEU A 134 -4.42 5.58 -4.94
N ASN A 135 -3.84 5.66 -3.74
CA ASN A 135 -4.58 5.60 -2.48
C ASN A 135 -5.74 6.63 -2.42
N PRO A 136 -6.76 6.40 -1.57
CA PRO A 136 -7.88 7.33 -1.38
C PRO A 136 -7.42 8.78 -1.13
N PRO A 137 -8.17 9.79 -1.61
CA PRO A 137 -9.51 9.70 -2.20
C PRO A 137 -9.53 9.39 -3.71
N PHE A 138 -8.39 9.36 -4.41
CA PHE A 138 -8.38 9.16 -5.88
C PHE A 138 -8.75 7.74 -6.32
N ARG A 139 -8.77 6.81 -5.36
CA ARG A 139 -9.33 5.46 -5.47
C ARG A 139 -10.77 5.44 -6.01
N TYR A 140 -11.55 6.48 -5.76
CA TYR A 140 -12.97 6.54 -6.16
C TYR A 140 -13.18 6.85 -7.65
N PHE A 141 -12.20 7.40 -8.36
CA PHE A 141 -12.41 7.80 -9.75
C PHE A 141 -12.38 6.64 -10.74
N TYR A 142 -11.60 5.58 -10.49
CA TYR A 142 -11.38 4.55 -11.52
C TYR A 142 -11.32 3.08 -11.10
N MET A 143 -11.16 2.68 -9.82
CA MET A 143 -11.22 1.24 -9.46
C MET A 143 -11.53 0.98 -7.97
N PRO A 144 -12.54 0.13 -7.67
CA PRO A 144 -12.79 -0.45 -6.35
C PRO A 144 -12.61 -1.98 -6.30
N LEU A 145 -11.58 -2.59 -6.90
CA LEU A 145 -11.64 -4.04 -7.17
C LEU A 145 -10.62 -4.95 -6.48
N TRP A 146 -9.48 -4.46 -5.97
CA TRP A 146 -8.42 -5.38 -5.50
C TRP A 146 -8.15 -5.36 -4.00
N ASP A 147 -8.12 -4.20 -3.32
CA ASP A 147 -8.02 -4.28 -1.86
C ASP A 147 -9.38 -4.60 -1.28
N ILE A 148 -9.44 -5.81 -0.78
CA ILE A 148 -10.50 -6.36 0.03
C ILE A 148 -10.62 -5.45 1.25
N ALA A 149 -9.57 -5.31 2.07
CA ALA A 149 -9.55 -4.45 3.25
C ALA A 149 -8.47 -3.34 3.15
N SER A 150 -8.68 -2.22 3.84
CA SER A 150 -7.57 -1.29 4.11
C SER A 150 -6.59 -1.91 5.11
N SER A 151 -5.32 -1.54 5.03
CA SER A 151 -4.35 -1.85 6.09
C SER A 151 -4.77 -1.19 7.40
N SER A 152 -4.66 -1.95 8.50
CA SER A 152 -5.03 -1.49 9.84
C SER A 152 -3.90 -1.70 10.85
N ILE A 153 -3.73 -0.76 11.78
CA ILE A 153 -2.97 -0.93 13.01
C ILE A 153 -3.95 -1.02 14.19
N PHE A 154 -3.76 -2.03 15.04
CA PHE A 154 -4.48 -2.18 16.30
C PHE A 154 -3.55 -1.79 17.44
N SER A 155 -3.92 -0.76 18.20
CA SER A 155 -3.07 -0.18 19.26
C SER A 155 -3.88 0.04 20.53
N THR A 156 -3.28 -0.12 21.70
CA THR A 156 -3.91 0.27 22.97
C THR A 156 -3.96 1.79 23.16
N LYS A 157 -3.19 2.53 22.34
CA LYS A 157 -3.17 3.98 22.29
C LYS A 157 -3.95 4.48 21.08
N GLN A 158 -4.45 5.71 21.18
CA GLN A 158 -5.04 6.39 20.03
C GLN A 158 -3.92 6.93 19.14
N GLU A 159 -3.75 6.32 17.96
CA GLU A 159 -2.76 6.75 16.99
C GLU A 159 -3.23 7.97 16.18
N ARG A 160 -2.27 8.79 15.72
CA ARG A 160 -2.54 10.03 14.98
C ARG A 160 -2.88 9.82 13.49
N CYS A 161 -2.93 8.57 13.03
CA CYS A 161 -3.22 8.18 11.64
C CYS A 161 -4.70 7.79 11.43
N ASN A 162 -5.61 8.35 12.22
CA ASN A 162 -7.05 8.06 12.21
C ASN A 162 -7.84 8.82 11.13
N GLN A 163 -7.18 9.41 10.13
CA GLN A 163 -7.82 10.16 9.04
C GLN A 163 -8.78 9.30 8.20
N VAL A 164 -8.60 7.97 8.24
CA VAL A 164 -9.49 7.00 7.60
C VAL A 164 -9.99 6.03 8.67
N PRO A 165 -11.30 5.96 8.94
CA PRO A 165 -11.87 4.98 9.87
C PRO A 165 -11.39 3.56 9.56
N GLY A 166 -11.04 2.80 10.59
CA GLY A 166 -10.56 1.42 10.46
C GLY A 166 -9.07 1.27 10.16
N ARG A 167 -8.32 2.33 9.82
CA ARG A 167 -6.85 2.23 9.65
C ARG A 167 -6.07 2.26 10.96
N ALA A 168 -6.54 3.03 11.94
CA ALA A 168 -5.97 3.09 13.28
C ALA A 168 -7.06 2.75 14.29
N VAL A 169 -7.06 1.51 14.76
CA VAL A 169 -8.10 0.97 15.63
C VAL A 169 -7.57 0.93 17.05
N GLN A 170 -8.13 1.76 17.93
CA GLN A 170 -7.82 1.67 19.35
C GLN A 170 -8.51 0.43 19.93
N VAL A 171 -7.74 -0.46 20.55
CA VAL A 171 -8.23 -1.68 21.20
C VAL A 171 -8.02 -1.61 22.71
N ARG A 172 -8.82 -2.37 23.46
CA ARG A 172 -8.64 -2.55 24.90
C ARG A 172 -8.39 -4.02 25.18
N LEU A 173 -7.27 -4.31 25.83
CA LEU A 173 -6.93 -5.65 26.26
C LEU A 173 -7.91 -6.11 27.35
N GLN A 174 -8.27 -7.38 27.31
CA GLN A 174 -9.11 -8.02 28.33
C GLN A 174 -8.46 -9.33 28.77
N PRO A 175 -8.67 -9.82 30.00
CA PRO A 175 -8.26 -11.17 30.37
C PRO A 175 -8.85 -12.21 29.41
N ALA A 176 -8.02 -13.10 28.88
CA ALA A 176 -8.47 -14.14 27.97
C ALA A 176 -9.37 -15.14 28.71
N SER A 177 -10.48 -15.53 28.09
CA SER A 177 -11.44 -16.46 28.67
C SER A 177 -11.97 -17.44 27.64
N GLY A 178 -12.12 -18.71 28.03
CA GLY A 178 -12.65 -19.77 27.18
C GLY A 178 -11.71 -20.25 26.07
N TRP A 179 -10.41 -19.98 26.19
CA TRP A 179 -9.41 -20.49 25.24
C TRP A 179 -9.10 -21.96 25.47
N LYS A 180 -9.01 -22.71 24.37
CA LYS A 180 -8.53 -24.10 24.36
C LYS A 180 -7.12 -24.19 23.79
N ASN A 181 -6.38 -25.21 24.21
CA ASN A 181 -5.03 -25.54 23.73
C ASN A 181 -4.02 -24.39 23.82
N ALA A 182 -4.20 -23.45 24.75
CA ALA A 182 -3.31 -22.31 24.90
C ALA A 182 -1.86 -22.79 25.18
N PRO A 183 -0.84 -22.20 24.53
CA PRO A 183 0.56 -22.55 24.76
C PRO A 183 1.00 -22.31 26.20
N ALA A 184 2.17 -22.85 26.56
CA ALA A 184 2.83 -22.51 27.82
C ALA A 184 3.08 -21.00 27.90
N HIS A 185 2.75 -20.42 29.05
CA HIS A 185 2.83 -18.99 29.29
C HIS A 185 3.03 -18.72 30.78
N SER A 186 3.47 -17.50 31.08
CA SER A 186 3.56 -16.96 32.43
C SER A 186 2.48 -15.91 32.64
N GLY A 187 1.94 -15.83 33.87
CA GLY A 187 0.95 -14.82 34.23
C GLY A 187 -0.40 -14.99 33.53
N ALA A 188 -1.15 -13.89 33.45
CA ALA A 188 -2.48 -13.88 32.85
C ALA A 188 -2.39 -13.73 31.32
N LEU A 189 -3.16 -14.53 30.60
CA LEU A 189 -3.37 -14.33 29.17
C LEU A 189 -4.29 -13.13 28.92
N LEU A 190 -4.01 -12.37 27.86
CA LEU A 190 -4.86 -11.27 27.41
C LEU A 190 -5.42 -11.58 26.02
N GLU A 191 -6.59 -11.02 25.70
CA GLU A 191 -7.18 -11.11 24.38
C GLU A 191 -7.69 -9.77 23.85
N ILE A 192 -7.73 -9.67 22.52
CA ILE A 192 -8.51 -8.70 21.77
C ILE A 192 -9.22 -9.39 20.62
N GLY A 193 -10.36 -8.84 20.21
CA GLY A 193 -10.95 -9.16 18.91
C GLY A 193 -10.49 -8.15 17.88
N ILE A 194 -10.04 -8.62 16.72
CA ILE A 194 -9.79 -7.77 15.56
C ILE A 194 -10.79 -8.13 14.46
N GLU A 195 -11.32 -7.11 13.80
CA GLU A 195 -12.15 -7.29 12.61
C GLU A 195 -11.32 -6.84 11.41
N VAL A 196 -11.21 -7.73 10.42
CA VAL A 196 -10.58 -7.41 9.13
C VAL A 196 -11.71 -7.27 8.12
N PRO A 197 -12.30 -6.06 7.98
CA PRO A 197 -13.44 -5.85 7.10
C PRO A 197 -12.98 -5.71 5.65
N PRO A 198 -13.59 -6.43 4.71
CA PRO A 198 -13.55 -6.02 3.33
C PRO A 198 -14.43 -4.78 3.10
N THR A 199 -13.99 -3.88 2.24
CA THR A 199 -14.68 -2.63 1.85
C THR A 199 -16.08 -2.90 1.27
N TYR A 200 -16.32 -4.12 0.77
CA TYR A 200 -17.55 -4.53 0.09
C TYR A 200 -18.06 -5.91 0.53
N ALA A 201 -17.69 -6.40 1.72
CA ALA A 201 -18.20 -7.66 2.28
C ALA A 201 -18.29 -7.61 3.81
N LYS A 202 -18.80 -8.68 4.43
CA LYS A 202 -18.76 -8.83 5.89
C LYS A 202 -17.34 -9.20 6.36
N GLY A 203 -16.83 -8.49 7.35
CA GLY A 203 -15.51 -8.73 7.93
C GLY A 203 -15.35 -10.08 8.61
N ARG A 204 -14.16 -10.68 8.45
CA ARG A 204 -13.75 -11.82 9.27
C ARG A 204 -13.27 -11.28 10.62
N ARG A 205 -13.79 -11.86 11.70
CA ARG A 205 -13.29 -11.60 13.04
C ARG A 205 -12.21 -12.62 13.37
N TYR A 206 -11.09 -12.13 13.89
CA TYR A 206 -10.07 -12.95 14.54
C TYR A 206 -10.00 -12.61 16.03
N HIS A 207 -9.55 -13.59 16.79
CA HIS A 207 -9.19 -13.49 18.19
C HIS A 207 -7.66 -13.45 18.27
N VAL A 208 -7.13 -12.44 18.94
CA VAL A 208 -5.69 -12.32 19.18
C VAL A 208 -5.45 -12.62 20.65
N LEU A 209 -4.76 -13.72 20.92
CA LEU A 209 -4.25 -14.08 22.24
C LEU A 209 -2.88 -13.45 22.41
N ILE A 210 -2.65 -12.79 23.55
CA ILE A 210 -1.40 -12.10 23.88
C ILE A 210 -0.87 -12.76 25.14
N MET A 211 0.39 -13.18 25.10
CA MET A 211 1.00 -13.99 26.15
C MET A 211 2.42 -13.51 26.48
N ASP A 212 2.79 -13.71 27.73
CA ASP A 212 4.17 -13.67 28.21
C ASP A 212 4.73 -15.09 28.12
N SER A 213 5.45 -15.37 27.05
CA SER A 213 5.92 -16.74 26.74
C SER A 213 7.17 -17.13 27.52
N GLU A 214 7.88 -16.15 28.11
CA GLU A 214 9.17 -16.36 28.77
C GLU A 214 9.20 -15.90 30.25
N GLY A 215 8.12 -15.31 30.77
CA GLY A 215 8.05 -14.75 32.13
C GLY A 215 8.73 -13.38 32.27
N ARG A 216 8.93 -12.64 31.17
CA ARG A 216 9.63 -11.34 31.14
C ARG A 216 8.74 -10.19 30.67
N GLY A 217 7.44 -10.45 30.51
CA GLY A 217 6.46 -9.53 29.94
C GLY A 217 5.92 -10.02 28.59
N TYR A 218 4.78 -9.46 28.17
CA TYR A 218 4.11 -9.86 26.94
C TYR A 218 4.99 -9.63 25.71
N ASP A 219 5.32 -10.73 25.02
CA ASP A 219 6.30 -10.79 23.94
C ASP A 219 5.77 -11.52 22.71
N ARG A 220 4.61 -12.18 22.83
CA ARG A 220 4.07 -13.07 21.80
C ARG A 220 2.57 -12.86 21.60
N VAL A 221 2.15 -12.95 20.35
CA VAL A 221 0.74 -12.89 19.95
C VAL A 221 0.39 -14.05 19.04
N MET A 222 -0.82 -14.58 19.22
CA MET A 222 -1.37 -15.64 18.39
C MET A 222 -2.70 -15.18 17.81
N VAL A 223 -2.85 -15.25 16.49
CA VAL A 223 -4.07 -14.83 15.78
C VAL A 223 -4.82 -16.08 15.35
N SER A 224 -6.08 -16.21 15.79
CA SER A 224 -6.91 -17.39 15.53
C SER A 224 -8.33 -17.00 15.10
N PRO A 225 -8.98 -17.74 14.18
CA PRO A 225 -10.38 -17.53 13.83
C PRO A 225 -11.36 -17.94 14.94
N SER A 226 -10.89 -18.69 15.94
CA SER A 226 -11.68 -19.17 17.08
C SER A 226 -10.92 -18.89 18.38
N ARG A 227 -11.52 -19.25 19.53
CA ARG A 227 -10.81 -19.30 20.82
C ARG A 227 -10.18 -20.67 21.04
N ASP A 228 -9.58 -21.23 20.01
CA ASP A 228 -8.73 -22.41 20.08
C ASP A 228 -7.38 -22.05 19.46
N ALA A 229 -6.31 -22.23 20.24
CA ALA A 229 -4.95 -21.96 19.77
C ALA A 229 -4.50 -22.98 18.70
N ALA A 230 -5.13 -24.16 18.62
CA ALA A 230 -4.86 -25.12 17.55
C ALA A 230 -5.33 -24.63 16.17
N ASP A 231 -6.30 -23.69 16.13
CA ASP A 231 -6.80 -23.08 14.90
C ASP A 231 -5.97 -21.86 14.45
N ALA A 232 -4.91 -21.51 15.18
CA ALA A 232 -4.15 -20.29 14.93
C ALA A 232 -3.60 -20.22 13.50
N VAL A 233 -3.80 -19.05 12.87
CA VAL A 233 -3.30 -18.72 11.52
C VAL A 233 -1.99 -17.94 11.56
N ALA A 234 -1.61 -17.42 12.74
CA ALA A 234 -0.32 -16.81 12.97
C ALA A 234 0.08 -16.95 14.44
N ASP A 235 1.37 -17.17 14.69
CA ASP A 235 2.01 -17.16 15.99
C ASP A 235 3.31 -16.35 15.86
N LEU A 236 3.36 -15.18 16.51
CA LEU A 236 4.32 -14.13 16.21
C LEU A 236 4.94 -13.57 17.49
N GLY A 237 6.27 -13.54 17.52
CA GLY A 237 7.04 -12.73 18.46
C GLY A 237 7.21 -11.28 17.98
N LEU A 238 7.83 -10.46 18.82
CA LEU A 238 8.12 -9.06 18.51
C LEU A 238 8.88 -8.90 17.17
N GLY A 239 8.33 -8.06 16.29
CA GLY A 239 8.93 -7.73 14.99
C GLY A 239 8.77 -8.81 13.89
N GLN A 240 8.17 -9.96 14.22
CA GLN A 240 7.91 -11.02 13.24
C GLN A 240 6.70 -10.69 12.35
N ARG A 241 6.62 -11.38 11.22
CA ARG A 241 5.51 -11.30 10.27
C ARG A 241 5.04 -12.72 9.97
N SER A 242 3.73 -12.91 9.84
CA SER A 242 3.18 -14.16 9.37
C SER A 242 3.40 -14.31 7.86
N ASP A 243 3.17 -15.53 7.36
CA ASP A 243 2.84 -15.72 5.96
C ASP A 243 1.51 -15.05 5.59
N TRP A 244 1.19 -15.05 4.30
CA TRP A 244 -0.11 -14.59 3.82
C TRP A 244 -1.23 -15.49 4.36
N ILE A 245 -2.14 -14.88 5.12
CA ILE A 245 -3.37 -15.52 5.58
C ILE A 245 -4.41 -15.36 4.47
N THR A 246 -4.92 -16.48 3.93
CA THR A 246 -5.96 -16.46 2.90
C THR A 246 -7.31 -16.87 3.46
N GLU A 247 -8.37 -16.15 3.11
CA GLU A 247 -9.72 -16.37 3.60
C GLU A 247 -10.73 -16.49 2.46
N SER A 248 -11.82 -17.20 2.73
CA SER A 248 -12.99 -17.24 1.85
C SER A 248 -14.11 -16.37 2.43
N PHE A 249 -14.69 -15.50 1.61
CA PHE A 249 -15.74 -14.58 2.01
C PHE A 249 -16.83 -14.47 0.93
N VAL A 250 -17.97 -13.92 1.30
CA VAL A 250 -19.09 -13.66 0.38
C VAL A 250 -19.17 -12.15 0.16
N ASP A 251 -19.04 -11.71 -1.09
CA ASP A 251 -19.10 -10.29 -1.44
C ASP A 251 -20.53 -9.71 -1.34
N SER A 252 -20.67 -8.39 -1.51
CA SER A 252 -21.96 -7.70 -1.47
C SER A 252 -22.97 -8.17 -2.53
N LYS A 253 -22.53 -8.94 -3.53
CA LYS A 253 -23.39 -9.56 -4.56
C LYS A 253 -23.75 -11.01 -4.24
N GLY A 254 -23.28 -11.55 -3.12
CA GLY A 254 -23.51 -12.94 -2.73
C GLY A 254 -22.53 -13.94 -3.35
N GLU A 255 -21.47 -13.48 -4.02
CA GLU A 255 -20.52 -14.36 -4.69
C GLU A 255 -19.40 -14.78 -3.73
N LYS A 256 -19.02 -16.06 -3.76
CA LYS A 256 -17.87 -16.57 -3.00
C LYS A 256 -16.57 -16.06 -3.62
N ARG A 257 -15.74 -15.43 -2.79
CA ARG A 257 -14.43 -14.89 -3.14
C ARG A 257 -13.36 -15.47 -2.22
N ARG A 258 -12.11 -15.44 -2.68
CA ARG A 258 -10.92 -15.78 -1.90
C ARG A 258 -9.90 -14.66 -2.03
N GLY A 259 -9.26 -14.30 -0.93
CA GLY A 259 -8.17 -13.32 -0.91
C GLY A 259 -7.36 -13.38 0.35
#